data_AF-A0A1C4GI45-F1
#
_entry.id   AF-A0A1C4GI45-F1
#
_cell.length_a   1.000
_cell.length_b   1.000
_cell.length_c   1.000
_cell.angle_alpha   90.00
_cell.angle_beta   90.00
_cell.angle_gamma   90.00
#
_symmetry.space_group_name_H-M   'P 1'
#
loop_
_entity.id
_entity.type
_entity.pdbx_description
1 polymer ?
#
loop_
_entity_poly.entity_id
_entity_poly.type
_entity_poly.pdbx_seq_one_letter_code
_entity_poly.pdbx_strand_id
1 'polypeptide(L)'
;MNVDQGKVDKIRIVQYTHEGNPIFQTVEHSENDILYVLDNRKDQFAGEHKGLHKDSCKSIVKEQGELEITYRLIDCTSKNGRNGYDLLYVPKK
;
A
#
# COMPACT_ATOMS: atom_id res chain seq x y z
N MET A 1 17.66 -11.53 -0.24
CA MET A 1 16.83 -10.77 0.74
C MET A 1 15.79 -11.71 1.35
N ASN A 2 15.12 -11.32 2.44
CA ASN A 2 14.05 -12.14 3.05
C ASN A 2 12.97 -12.51 2.03
N VAL A 3 12.65 -11.57 1.13
CA VAL A 3 11.76 -11.74 -0.02
C VAL A 3 12.21 -12.91 -0.92
N ASP A 4 13.48 -12.97 -1.33
CA ASP A 4 14.01 -14.03 -2.21
C ASP A 4 14.05 -15.41 -1.53
N GLN A 5 13.91 -15.45 -0.19
CA GLN A 5 13.91 -16.66 0.61
C GLN A 5 12.50 -17.10 1.04
N GLY A 6 11.45 -16.41 0.57
CA GLY A 6 10.07 -16.68 0.99
C GLY A 6 9.80 -16.43 2.47
N LYS A 7 10.69 -15.71 3.16
CA LYS A 7 10.50 -15.35 4.57
C LYS A 7 9.48 -14.23 4.67
N VAL A 8 8.57 -14.36 5.63
CA VAL A 8 7.64 -13.28 5.99
C VAL A 8 8.44 -12.03 6.30
N ASP A 9 8.15 -10.96 5.56
CA ASP A 9 8.74 -9.65 5.75
C ASP A 9 7.64 -8.60 5.77
N LYS A 10 7.91 -7.52 6.50
CA LYS A 10 6.92 -6.50 6.81
C LYS A 10 7.50 -5.11 6.63
N ILE A 11 6.85 -4.35 5.76
CA ILE A 11 7.22 -2.97 5.45
C ILE A 11 6.09 -2.06 5.92
N ARG A 12 6.46 -0.93 6.53
CA ARG A 12 5.54 0.16 6.85
C ARG A 12 5.95 1.41 6.10
N ILE A 13 5.02 1.92 5.30
CA ILE A 13 5.15 3.17 4.56
C ILE A 13 4.29 4.21 5.28
N VAL A 14 4.87 5.38 5.54
CA VAL A 14 4.18 6.51 6.15
C VAL A 14 4.08 7.61 5.11
N GLN A 15 2.85 7.98 4.79
CA GLN A 15 2.55 9.13 3.93
C GLN A 15 1.90 10.21 4.78
N TYR A 16 2.03 11.45 4.34
CA TYR A 16 1.42 12.59 5.01
C TYR A 16 0.41 13.24 4.08
N THR A 17 -0.76 13.59 4.60
CA THR A 17 -1.73 14.41 3.87
C THR A 17 -1.18 15.81 3.65
N HIS A 18 -1.85 16.62 2.82
CA HIS A 18 -1.48 18.01 2.60
C HIS A 18 -1.47 18.84 3.90
N GLU A 19 -2.32 18.48 4.87
CA GLU A 19 -2.38 19.09 6.20
C GLU A 19 -1.38 18.49 7.20
N GLY A 20 -0.58 17.50 6.78
CA GLY A 20 0.45 16.86 7.62
C GLY A 20 -0.06 15.73 8.52
N ASN A 21 -1.28 15.21 8.29
CA ASN A 21 -1.76 14.05 9.04
C ASN A 21 -1.12 12.76 8.50
N PRO A 22 -0.60 11.87 9.35
CA PRO A 22 0.01 10.64 8.87
C PRO A 22 -1.05 9.60 8.46
N ILE A 23 -0.79 8.94 7.35
CA ILE A 23 -1.46 7.75 6.85
C ILE A 23 -0.44 6.61 6.86
N PHE A 24 -0.80 5.48 7.47
CA PHE A 24 0.09 4.32 7.55
C PHE A 24 -0.38 3.23 6.60
N GLN A 25 0.50 2.84 5.68
CA GLN A 25 0.33 1.68 4.83
C GLN A 25 1.27 0.59 5.33
N THR A 26 0.75 -0.60 5.61
CA THR A 26 1.55 -1.76 6.04
C THR A 26 1.37 -2.87 5.03
N VAL A 27 2.48 -3.41 4.55
CA VAL A 27 2.53 -4.49 3.56
C VAL A 27 3.31 -5.64 4.19
N GLU A 28 2.68 -6.80 4.27
CA GLU A 28 3.26 -8.00 4.86
C GLU A 28 3.16 -9.16 3.86
N HIS A 29 4.32 -9.70 3.47
CA HIS A 29 4.38 -10.81 2.54
C HIS A 29 4.17 -12.13 3.29
N SER A 30 3.16 -12.89 2.89
CA SER A 30 2.96 -14.29 3.31
C SER A 30 3.42 -15.23 2.19
N GLU A 31 3.27 -16.55 2.35
CA GLU A 31 3.71 -17.50 1.32
C GLU A 31 3.03 -17.31 -0.06
N ASN A 32 1.75 -16.93 -0.08
CA ASN A 32 0.94 -16.88 -1.31
C ASN A 32 0.22 -15.55 -1.56
N ASP A 33 0.24 -14.66 -0.58
CA ASP A 33 -0.55 -13.43 -0.55
C ASP A 33 0.22 -12.30 0.13
N ILE A 34 -0.17 -11.07 -0.18
CA ILE A 34 0.32 -9.86 0.45
C ILE A 34 -0.81 -9.28 1.28
N LEU A 35 -0.62 -9.25 2.60
CA LEU A 35 -1.56 -8.61 3.51
C LEU A 35 -1.30 -7.11 3.52
N TYR A 36 -2.34 -6.35 3.19
CA TYR A 36 -2.33 -4.89 3.16
C TYR A 36 -3.17 -4.31 4.28
N VAL A 37 -2.63 -3.32 4.99
CA VAL A 37 -3.35 -2.55 6.01
C VAL A 37 -3.16 -1.06 5.78
N LEU A 38 -4.27 -0.34 5.56
CA LEU A 38 -4.32 1.12 5.52
C LEU A 38 -4.94 1.64 6.82
N ASP A 39 -4.17 2.44 7.57
CA ASP A 39 -4.64 3.14 8.76
C ASP A 39 -4.58 4.65 8.51
N ASN A 40 -5.75 5.24 8.24
CA ASN A 40 -5.94 6.69 8.09
C ASN A 40 -6.73 7.28 9.26
N ARG A 41 -6.75 6.63 10.44
CA ARG A 41 -7.53 7.13 11.60
C ARG A 41 -7.05 8.49 12.12
N LYS A 42 -5.84 8.90 11.78
CA LYS A 42 -5.30 10.23 12.10
C LYS A 42 -5.65 11.31 11.08
N ASP A 43 -6.16 10.92 9.91
CA ASP A 43 -6.63 11.87 8.90
C ASP A 43 -7.95 12.50 9.37
N GLN A 44 -7.93 13.80 9.64
CA GLN A 44 -9.11 14.54 10.10
C GLN A 44 -10.16 14.73 9.00
N PHE A 45 -9.76 14.62 7.73
CA PHE A 45 -10.57 14.94 6.56
C PHE A 45 -10.98 13.71 5.74
N ALA A 46 -10.65 12.50 6.19
CA ALA A 46 -10.97 11.24 5.50
C ALA A 46 -12.48 10.89 5.40
N GLY A 47 -13.36 11.63 6.08
CA GLY A 47 -14.82 11.41 6.06
C GLY A 47 -15.22 9.97 6.43
N GLU A 48 -16.21 9.42 5.72
CA GLU A 48 -16.70 8.04 5.92
C GLU A 48 -15.67 6.96 5.58
N HIS A 49 -14.58 7.31 4.88
CA HIS A 49 -13.49 6.40 4.56
C HIS A 49 -12.40 6.36 5.64
N LYS A 50 -12.60 7.08 6.75
CA LYS A 50 -11.70 7.05 7.90
C LYS A 50 -11.79 5.73 8.64
N GLY A 51 -10.66 5.10 8.91
CA GLY A 51 -10.63 3.85 9.65
C GLY A 51 -9.39 3.00 9.40
N LEU A 52 -9.56 1.72 9.69
CA LEU A 52 -8.58 0.69 9.41
C LEU A 52 -9.15 -0.19 8.29
N HIS A 53 -8.49 -0.17 7.13
CA HIS A 53 -8.86 -1.00 5.99
C HIS A 53 -7.83 -2.11 5.82
N LYS A 54 -8.31 -3.32 5.53
CA LYS A 54 -7.48 -4.49 5.32
C LYS A 54 -7.84 -5.14 3.99
N ASP A 55 -6.83 -5.63 3.30
CA ASP A 55 -7.00 -6.37 2.05
C ASP A 55 -5.93 -7.45 1.90
N SER A 56 -6.18 -8.37 0.99
CA SER A 56 -5.23 -9.38 0.52
C SER A 56 -5.01 -9.16 -0.96
N CYS A 57 -3.76 -9.03 -1.38
CA CYS A 57 -3.35 -8.78 -2.77
C CYS A 57 -2.36 -9.86 -3.24
N LYS A 58 -2.25 -10.11 -4.55
CA LYS A 58 -1.35 -11.17 -5.05
C LYS A 58 0.06 -10.70 -5.35
N SER A 59 0.24 -9.44 -5.76
CA SER A 59 1.57 -8.99 -6.19
C SER A 59 1.77 -7.48 -6.05
N ILE A 60 3.05 -7.10 -6.10
CA ILE A 60 3.49 -5.71 -6.24
C ILE A 60 4.08 -5.56 -7.64
N VAL A 61 3.62 -4.56 -8.38
CA VAL A 61 4.18 -4.19 -9.67
C VAL A 61 4.93 -2.87 -9.56
N LYS A 62 5.97 -2.74 -10.38
CA LYS A 62 6.73 -1.50 -10.59
C LYS A 62 6.35 -0.94 -11.96
N GLU A 63 5.61 0.15 -11.96
CA GLU A 63 5.18 0.84 -13.18
C GLU A 63 6.15 1.99 -13.48
N GLN A 64 6.66 2.02 -14.72
CA GLN A 64 7.56 3.08 -15.17
C GLN A 64 6.76 4.14 -15.92
N GLY A 65 6.49 5.27 -15.28
CA GLY A 65 5.94 6.47 -15.92
C GLY A 65 7.03 7.35 -16.53
N GLU A 66 6.64 8.41 -17.24
CA GLU A 66 7.61 9.36 -17.84
C GLU A 66 8.38 10.15 -16.77
N LEU A 67 7.68 10.61 -15.74
CA LEU A 67 8.23 11.48 -14.69
C LEU A 67 8.57 10.74 -13.38
N GLU A 68 7.95 9.59 -13.15
CA GLU A 68 8.06 8.86 -11.89
C GLU A 68 7.96 7.35 -12.05
N ILE A 69 8.34 6.64 -11.00
CA ILE A 69 8.14 5.20 -10.84
C ILE A 69 7.09 5.00 -9.75
N THR A 70 6.07 4.21 -10.06
CA THR A 70 5.00 3.89 -9.11
C THR A 70 5.10 2.42 -8.69
N TYR A 71 5.03 2.18 -7.39
CA TYR A 71 4.91 0.84 -6.82
C TYR A 71 3.48 0.61 -6.38
N ARG A 72 2.84 -0.45 -6.90
CA ARG A 72 1.41 -0.67 -6.73
C ARG A 72 1.11 -2.12 -6.34
N LEU A 73 0.18 -2.31 -5.43
CA LEU A 73 -0.46 -3.59 -5.15
C LEU A 73 -1.56 -3.87 -6.18
N ILE A 74 -1.58 -5.08 -6.72
CA ILE A 74 -2.59 -5.53 -7.68
C ILE A 74 -3.22 -6.87 -7.27
N ASP A 75 -4.30 -7.23 -7.95
CA ASP A 75 -5.09 -8.45 -7.72
C ASP A 75 -5.57 -8.55 -6.26
N CYS A 76 -6.15 -7.46 -5.77
CA CYS A 76 -6.64 -7.36 -4.40
C CYS A 76 -8.09 -7.85 -4.28
N THR A 77 -8.42 -8.44 -3.13
CA THR A 77 -9.73 -9.08 -2.88
C THR A 77 -10.85 -8.14 -2.42
N SER A 78 -10.60 -6.83 -2.31
CA SER A 78 -11.55 -5.87 -1.74
C SER A 78 -12.94 -5.97 -2.37
N LYS A 79 -13.96 -6.11 -1.51
CA LYS A 79 -15.38 -6.20 -1.86
C LYS A 79 -15.94 -4.94 -2.54
N ASN A 80 -15.21 -3.83 -2.54
CA ASN A 80 -15.66 -2.54 -3.06
C ASN A 80 -15.24 -2.28 -4.53
N GLY A 81 -14.77 -3.32 -5.26
CA GLY A 81 -14.36 -3.20 -6.66
C GLY A 81 -13.00 -2.52 -6.88
N ARG A 82 -12.28 -2.14 -5.82
CA ARG A 82 -10.87 -1.74 -5.90
C ARG A 82 -10.00 -2.96 -6.21
N ASN A 83 -9.31 -2.91 -7.33
CA ASN A 83 -8.39 -3.97 -7.77
C ASN A 83 -6.91 -3.69 -7.41
N GLY A 84 -6.64 -2.74 -6.50
CA GLY A 84 -5.26 -2.38 -6.15
C GLY A 84 -5.11 -1.11 -5.32
N TYR A 85 -3.88 -0.86 -4.85
CA TYR A 85 -3.48 0.30 -4.05
C TYR A 85 -2.08 0.80 -4.44
N ASP A 86 -1.91 2.12 -4.52
CA ASP A 86 -0.60 2.73 -4.77
C ASP A 86 0.17 2.87 -3.44
N LEU A 87 1.39 2.32 -3.40
CA LEU A 87 2.24 2.28 -2.21
C LEU A 87 3.20 3.46 -2.15
N LEU A 88 3.88 3.74 -3.26
CA LEU A 88 4.97 4.71 -3.31
C LEU A 88 5.17 5.25 -4.73
N TYR A 89 5.34 6.56 -4.82
CA TYR A 89 5.78 7.26 -6.02
C TYR A 89 7.22 7.73 -5.81
N VAL A 90 8.09 7.45 -6.78
CA VAL A 90 9.50 7.84 -6.77
C VAL A 90 9.79 8.69 -8.00
N PRO A 91 10.03 10.00 -7.86
CA PRO A 91 10.39 10.86 -8.97
C PRO A 91 11.64 10.35 -9.68
N LYS A 92 11.64 10.39 -11.01
CA LYS A 92 12.85 10.15 -11.81
C LYS A 92 13.77 11.37 -11.69
N LYS A 93 15.07 11.12 -11.53
CA LYS A 93 16.10 12.17 -11.51
C LYS A 93 16.40 12.69 -12.90
#